data_AF-A0A554FU13-F1
#
_entry.id   AF-A0A554FU13-F1
#
_cell.length_a   1.000
_cell.length_b   1.000
_cell.length_c   1.000
_cell.angle_alpha   90.00
_cell.angle_beta   90.00
_cell.angle_gamma   90.00
#
_symmetry.space_group_name_H-M   'P 1'
#
loop_
_entity.id
_entity.type
_entity.pdbx_description
1 polymer ?
#
loop_
_entity_poly.entity_id
_entity_poly.type
_entity_poly.pdbx_seq_one_letter_code
_entity_poly.pdbx_strand_id
1 'polypeptide(L)'
;MPDVTIPAGELNEFDLPPVCIITGEREGVVFKPVKFAWYPRWIGFLVLLNVLIALIVASVMTKRVKGTLPFTEAAWSRWKRGQLIMVAACVLALALFFGGFALLLGEDPTPLGFVSLALSVALPVAAWMYFLRDRAPRVVRIDKEAIVLSIPNAEAAFGITHRALSDRYTGDLPEVEVDETGAPARAVCSRHPDIVANWVCTRCGAFICPRCENRVRRHAPPLCPGCWELRGRTVPKPVGNEGPDLSAAGIGLWVGLISVIPMCIPAQVVSVVLNTVNLVRNRHPDSPQLNRRKAIAGLVLTGIGVLLTVALRNLHV
;
A
#
# COMPACT_ATOMS: atom_id res chain seq x y z
N MET A 1 10.93 -1.70 -18.42
CA MET A 1 11.13 -1.23 -17.04
C MET A 1 11.69 -2.40 -16.24
N PRO A 2 12.85 -2.26 -15.59
CA PRO A 2 13.36 -3.29 -14.70
C PRO A 2 12.46 -3.47 -13.48
N ASP A 3 12.23 -4.72 -13.10
CA ASP A 3 11.47 -5.09 -11.92
C ASP A 3 12.43 -5.32 -10.74
N VAL A 4 12.18 -4.62 -9.64
CA VAL A 4 12.99 -4.66 -8.43
C VAL A 4 12.16 -5.22 -7.28
N THR A 5 12.69 -6.22 -6.59
CA THR A 5 12.05 -6.83 -5.42
C THR A 5 12.61 -6.20 -4.16
N ILE A 6 11.76 -5.46 -3.43
CA ILE A 6 12.13 -4.77 -2.19
C ILE A 6 11.33 -5.40 -1.04
N PRO A 7 11.96 -5.81 0.07
CA PRO A 7 11.22 -6.29 1.23
C PRO A 7 10.26 -5.22 1.76
N ALA A 8 9.06 -5.62 2.15
CA ALA A 8 8.01 -4.66 2.55
C ALA A 8 8.42 -3.83 3.78
N GLY A 9 9.23 -4.39 4.69
CA GLY A 9 9.78 -3.69 5.86
C GLY A 9 10.97 -2.74 5.55
N GLU A 10 11.49 -2.79 4.32
CA GLU A 10 12.65 -2.02 3.87
C GLU A 10 12.26 -0.88 2.91
N LEU A 11 10.97 -0.60 2.77
CA LEU A 11 10.48 0.52 1.97
C LEU A 11 10.56 1.84 2.77
N ASN A 12 11.75 2.22 3.22
CA ASN A 12 11.98 3.38 4.06
C ASN A 12 13.30 4.10 3.71
N GLU A 13 13.50 5.28 4.32
CA GLU A 13 14.67 6.15 4.10
C GLU A 13 16.01 5.52 4.51
N PHE A 14 16.02 4.56 5.45
CA PHE A 14 17.26 3.94 5.92
C PHE A 14 17.79 2.88 4.97
N ASP A 15 16.88 2.14 4.33
CA ASP A 15 17.24 0.96 3.56
C ASP A 15 17.39 1.29 2.06
N LEU A 16 16.73 2.34 1.58
CA LEU A 16 16.78 2.74 0.18
C LEU A 16 17.91 3.75 -0.08
N PRO A 17 18.63 3.63 -1.21
CA PRO A 17 19.64 4.62 -1.58
C PRO A 17 18.97 5.97 -1.92
N PRO A 18 19.63 7.11 -1.65
CA PRO A 18 19.13 8.44 -1.98
C PRO A 18 19.29 8.74 -3.48
N VAL A 19 18.62 7.95 -4.31
CA VAL A 19 18.60 8.08 -5.79
C VAL A 19 17.14 8.19 -6.20
N CYS A 20 16.76 9.25 -6.91
CA CYS A 20 15.37 9.44 -7.30
C CYS A 20 14.88 8.27 -8.17
N ILE A 21 13.77 7.64 -7.76
CA ILE A 21 13.23 6.46 -8.45
C ILE A 21 12.70 6.76 -9.87
N ILE A 22 12.43 8.02 -10.18
CA ILE A 22 11.94 8.45 -11.50
C ILE A 22 13.07 8.99 -12.38
N THR A 23 13.90 9.89 -11.86
CA THR A 23 14.92 10.60 -12.66
C THR A 23 16.30 9.95 -12.60
N GLY A 24 16.63 9.20 -11.55
CA GLY A 24 17.99 8.70 -11.29
C GLY A 24 18.92 9.74 -10.64
N GLU A 25 18.47 10.98 -10.42
CA GLU A 25 19.27 12.02 -9.78
C GLU A 25 19.58 11.68 -8.31
N ARG A 26 20.78 12.07 -7.86
CA ARG A 26 21.25 11.85 -6.47
C ARG A 26 21.15 13.09 -5.59
N GLU A 27 21.01 14.26 -6.20
CA GLU A 27 20.92 15.54 -5.51
C GLU A 27 19.46 15.96 -5.31
N GLY A 28 19.18 16.65 -4.21
CA GLY A 28 17.82 17.12 -3.90
C GLY A 28 16.79 16.01 -3.72
N VAL A 29 17.25 14.79 -3.37
CA VAL A 29 16.39 13.64 -3.14
C VAL A 29 15.76 13.74 -1.76
N VAL A 30 14.42 13.70 -1.72
CA VAL A 30 13.63 13.70 -0.50
C VAL A 30 12.78 12.45 -0.46
N PHE A 31 12.75 11.78 0.69
CA PHE A 31 11.90 10.61 0.88
C PHE A 31 10.45 11.03 1.09
N LYS A 32 9.57 10.69 0.14
CA LYS A 32 8.15 11.03 0.20
C LYS A 32 7.31 9.80 0.54
N PRO A 33 6.25 9.93 1.36
CA PRO A 33 5.38 8.81 1.71
C PRO A 33 4.57 8.37 0.50
N VAL A 34 4.60 7.07 0.21
CA VAL A 34 3.85 6.43 -0.86
C VAL A 34 2.96 5.32 -0.31
N LYS A 35 1.82 5.14 -0.97
CA LYS A 35 0.87 4.06 -0.70
C LYS A 35 0.70 3.26 -1.97
N PHE A 36 1.07 2.00 -1.91
CA PHE A 36 0.92 1.05 -2.99
C PHE A 36 -0.30 0.18 -2.73
N ALA A 37 -1.10 -0.02 -3.76
CA ALA A 37 -2.21 -0.96 -3.78
C ALA A 37 -2.04 -1.87 -5.00
N TRP A 38 -2.27 -3.16 -4.81
CA TRP A 38 -2.20 -4.15 -5.86
C TRP A 38 -3.42 -5.04 -5.81
N TYR A 39 -4.01 -5.28 -6.98
CA TYR A 39 -5.08 -6.23 -7.19
C TYR A 39 -4.70 -7.19 -8.33
N PRO A 40 -5.09 -8.47 -8.24
CA PRO A 40 -4.89 -9.42 -9.34
C PRO A 40 -5.54 -8.95 -10.65
N ARG A 41 -4.82 -9.08 -11.77
CA ARG A 41 -5.29 -8.62 -13.10
C ARG A 41 -6.55 -9.34 -13.57
N TRP A 42 -6.76 -10.59 -13.15
CA TRP A 42 -7.94 -11.38 -13.51
C TRP A 42 -9.25 -10.82 -12.94
N ILE A 43 -9.20 -9.95 -11.92
CA ILE A 43 -10.41 -9.33 -11.35
C ILE A 43 -11.16 -8.50 -12.40
N GLY A 44 -10.48 -7.98 -13.42
CA GLY A 44 -11.13 -7.31 -14.55
C GLY A 44 -12.17 -8.20 -15.27
N PHE A 45 -11.97 -9.53 -15.28
CA PHE A 45 -12.94 -10.46 -15.85
C PHE A 45 -14.25 -10.49 -15.05
N LEU A 46 -14.20 -10.33 -13.72
CA LEU A 46 -15.41 -10.30 -12.88
C LEU A 46 -16.29 -9.09 -13.17
N VAL A 47 -15.72 -7.98 -13.66
CA VAL A 47 -16.48 -6.78 -14.00
C VAL A 47 -17.50 -7.06 -15.10
N LEU A 48 -17.18 -7.96 -16.03
CA LEU A 48 -18.08 -8.38 -17.11
C LEU A 48 -19.23 -9.25 -16.59
N LEU A 49 -18.99 -10.07 -15.56
CA LEU A 49 -20.00 -10.94 -14.98
C LEU A 49 -20.95 -10.16 -14.07
N ASN A 50 -20.39 -9.37 -13.14
CA ASN A 50 -21.15 -8.56 -12.21
C ASN A 50 -20.22 -7.54 -11.53
N VAL A 51 -20.46 -6.25 -11.76
CA VAL A 51 -19.69 -5.14 -11.18
C VAL A 51 -19.64 -5.22 -9.65
N LEU A 52 -20.73 -5.59 -8.98
CA LEU A 52 -20.78 -5.69 -7.52
C LEU A 52 -19.86 -6.80 -7.00
N ILE A 53 -19.91 -8.00 -7.60
CA ILE A 53 -19.03 -9.11 -7.23
C ILE A 53 -17.56 -8.72 -7.46
N ALA A 54 -17.27 -8.07 -8.59
CA ALA A 54 -15.92 -7.59 -8.89
C ALA A 54 -15.39 -6.62 -7.84
N LEU A 55 -16.23 -5.67 -7.38
CA LEU A 55 -15.85 -4.71 -6.32
C LEU A 55 -15.60 -5.37 -4.98
N ILE A 56 -16.43 -6.36 -4.58
CA ILE A 56 -16.24 -7.12 -3.35
C ILE A 56 -14.91 -7.87 -3.39
N VAL A 57 -14.67 -8.62 -4.47
CA VAL A 57 -13.44 -9.40 -4.64
C VAL A 57 -12.22 -8.48 -4.72
N ALA A 58 -12.31 -7.38 -5.47
CA ALA A 58 -11.26 -6.36 -5.53
C ALA A 58 -10.94 -5.83 -4.13
N SER A 59 -11.94 -5.46 -3.33
CA SER A 59 -11.76 -4.93 -1.99
C SER A 59 -11.02 -5.92 -1.08
N VAL A 60 -11.46 -7.18 -1.07
CA VAL A 60 -10.87 -8.26 -0.23
C VAL A 60 -9.46 -8.62 -0.67
N MET A 61 -9.20 -8.68 -1.98
CA MET A 61 -7.91 -9.12 -2.52
C MET A 61 -6.89 -7.98 -2.68
N THR A 62 -7.30 -6.72 -2.45
CA THR A 62 -6.38 -5.58 -2.57
C THR A 62 -5.34 -5.65 -1.46
N LYS A 63 -4.10 -5.97 -1.83
CA LYS A 63 -2.95 -5.86 -0.94
C LYS A 63 -2.47 -4.42 -0.93
N ARG A 64 -2.13 -3.90 0.25
CA ARG A 64 -1.68 -2.51 0.43
C ARG A 64 -0.38 -2.48 1.20
N VAL A 65 0.58 -1.69 0.73
CA VAL A 65 1.86 -1.44 1.40
C VAL A 65 2.07 0.06 1.49
N LYS A 66 2.52 0.53 2.64
CA LYS A 66 2.89 1.93 2.87
C LYS A 66 4.39 1.98 3.12
N GLY A 67 5.05 3.01 2.62
CA GLY A 67 6.46 3.25 2.89
C GLY A 67 6.88 4.61 2.36
N THR A 68 8.19 4.87 2.33
CA THR A 68 8.75 6.06 1.70
C THR A 68 9.62 5.66 0.52
N LEU A 69 9.64 6.50 -0.51
CA LEU A 69 10.50 6.33 -1.67
C LEU A 69 11.25 7.63 -1.96
N PRO A 70 12.48 7.53 -2.49
CA PRO A 70 13.29 8.69 -2.86
C PRO A 70 12.74 9.36 -4.13
N PHE A 71 12.37 10.64 -4.02
CA PHE A 71 11.97 11.48 -5.16
C PHE A 71 12.69 12.83 -5.12
N THR A 72 13.01 13.39 -6.27
CA THR A 72 13.26 14.84 -6.35
C THR A 72 11.93 15.60 -6.26
N GLU A 73 11.97 16.83 -5.74
CA GLU A 73 10.80 17.74 -5.64
C GLU A 73 10.08 17.90 -7.00
N ALA A 74 10.85 18.03 -8.08
CA ALA A 74 10.34 18.16 -9.45
C ALA A 74 9.68 16.88 -9.98
N ALA A 75 10.23 15.70 -9.67
CA ALA A 75 9.62 14.42 -10.04
C ALA A 75 8.33 14.16 -9.24
N TRP A 76 8.36 14.45 -7.94
CA TRP A 76 7.22 14.29 -7.04
C TRP A 76 6.04 15.17 -7.43
N SER A 77 6.27 16.46 -7.65
CA SER A 77 5.22 17.41 -8.04
C SER A 77 4.58 17.05 -9.39
N ARG A 78 5.38 16.62 -10.38
CA ARG A 78 4.88 16.13 -11.68
C ARG A 78 4.02 14.87 -11.51
N TRP A 79 4.47 13.91 -10.71
CA TRP A 79 3.70 12.69 -10.44
C TRP A 79 2.37 13.01 -9.73
N LYS A 80 2.42 13.88 -8.71
CA LYS A 80 1.22 14.27 -7.95
C LYS A 80 0.21 15.03 -8.81
N ARG A 81 0.68 15.92 -9.68
CA ARG A 81 -0.16 16.61 -10.67
C ARG A 81 -0.80 15.61 -11.62
N GLY A 82 -0.07 14.62 -12.11
CA GLY A 82 -0.61 13.55 -12.96
C GLY A 82 -1.71 12.74 -12.25
N GLN A 83 -1.54 12.43 -10.96
CA GLN A 83 -2.59 11.77 -10.17
C GLN A 83 -3.84 12.65 -10.02
N LEU A 84 -3.67 13.94 -9.75
CA LEU A 84 -4.79 14.88 -9.62
C LEU A 84 -5.57 15.02 -10.93
N ILE A 85 -4.86 15.17 -12.06
CA ILE A 85 -5.46 15.24 -13.40
C ILE A 85 -6.23 13.96 -13.71
N MET A 86 -5.68 12.79 -13.37
CA MET A 86 -6.38 11.51 -13.55
C MET A 86 -7.68 11.44 -12.75
N VAL A 87 -7.66 11.82 -11.46
CA VAL A 87 -8.88 11.83 -10.64
C VAL A 87 -9.91 12.79 -11.22
N ALA A 88 -9.49 14.00 -11.63
CA ALA A 88 -10.38 14.97 -12.27
C ALA A 88 -10.98 14.42 -13.58
N ALA A 89 -10.17 13.76 -14.41
CA ALA A 89 -10.62 13.13 -15.65
C ALA A 89 -11.64 12.01 -15.39
N CYS A 90 -11.44 11.19 -14.35
CA CYS A 90 -12.40 10.15 -13.96
C CYS A 90 -13.73 10.75 -13.45
N VAL A 91 -13.69 11.82 -12.66
CA VAL A 91 -14.91 12.51 -12.18
C VAL A 91 -15.69 13.11 -13.35
N LEU A 92 -14.99 13.80 -14.26
CA LEU A 92 -15.60 14.36 -15.46
C LEU A 92 -16.18 13.26 -16.37
N ALA A 93 -15.46 12.15 -16.52
CA ALA A 93 -15.95 10.99 -17.25
C ALA A 93 -17.26 10.43 -16.68
N LEU A 94 -17.37 10.29 -15.36
CA LEU A 94 -18.62 9.85 -14.72
C LEU A 94 -19.76 10.84 -14.98
N ALA A 95 -19.52 12.14 -14.87
CA ALA A 95 -20.52 13.16 -15.16
C ALA A 95 -20.99 13.09 -16.63
N LEU A 96 -20.06 12.94 -17.58
CA LEU A 96 -20.37 12.77 -19.00
C LEU A 96 -21.09 11.45 -19.30
N PHE A 97 -20.76 10.39 -18.57
CA PHE A 97 -21.43 9.11 -18.70
C PHE A 97 -22.91 9.22 -18.30
N PHE A 98 -23.19 9.74 -17.10
CA PHE A 98 -24.57 9.91 -16.62
C PHE A 98 -25.35 10.94 -17.45
N GLY A 99 -24.73 12.06 -17.82
CA GLY A 99 -25.36 13.06 -18.68
C GLY A 99 -25.66 12.54 -20.08
N GLY A 100 -24.70 11.83 -20.69
CA GLY A 100 -24.88 11.20 -22.00
C GLY A 100 -25.97 10.12 -21.96
N PHE A 101 -26.00 9.31 -20.90
CA PHE A 101 -27.03 8.30 -20.71
C PHE A 101 -28.43 8.92 -20.54
N ALA A 102 -28.56 9.99 -19.74
CA ALA A 102 -29.83 10.71 -19.57
C ALA A 102 -30.33 11.33 -20.90
N LEU A 103 -29.44 11.90 -21.72
CA LEU A 103 -29.78 12.44 -23.04
C LEU A 103 -30.28 11.36 -24.02
N LEU A 104 -29.79 10.13 -23.89
CA LEU A 104 -30.23 9.02 -24.73
C LEU A 104 -31.56 8.41 -24.28
N LEU A 105 -31.93 8.58 -23.00
CA LEU A 105 -33.23 8.14 -22.47
C LEU A 105 -34.34 9.18 -22.64
N GLY A 106 -34.02 10.38 -23.11
CA GLY A 106 -35.02 11.40 -23.43
C GLY A 106 -35.92 11.00 -24.61
N GLU A 107 -37.06 11.67 -24.74
CA GLU A 107 -38.03 11.42 -25.83
C GLU A 107 -37.39 11.59 -27.21
N ASP A 108 -36.49 12.57 -27.35
CA ASP A 108 -35.72 12.83 -28.56
C ASP A 108 -34.23 12.53 -28.32
N PRO A 109 -33.74 11.32 -28.68
CA PRO A 109 -32.33 10.96 -28.51
C PRO A 109 -31.45 11.87 -29.38
N THR A 110 -30.72 12.77 -28.73
CA THR A 110 -29.80 13.69 -29.41
C THR A 110 -28.46 13.00 -29.70
N PRO A 111 -27.80 13.28 -30.85
CA PRO A 111 -26.46 12.74 -31.14
C PRO A 111 -25.41 13.16 -30.10
N LEU A 112 -25.68 14.22 -29.34
CA LEU A 112 -24.88 14.67 -28.21
C LEU A 112 -24.73 13.60 -27.12
N GLY A 113 -25.74 12.73 -26.93
CA GLY A 113 -25.67 11.62 -25.98
C GLY A 113 -24.52 10.66 -26.31
N PHE A 114 -24.39 10.26 -27.58
CA PHE A 114 -23.30 9.39 -28.04
C PHE A 114 -21.92 10.05 -27.92
N VAL A 115 -21.81 11.34 -28.27
CA VAL A 115 -20.56 12.09 -28.13
C VAL A 115 -20.14 12.16 -26.65
N SER A 116 -21.08 12.42 -25.75
CA SER A 116 -20.81 12.45 -24.30
C SER A 116 -20.33 11.09 -23.79
N LEU A 117 -20.96 9.99 -24.22
CA LEU A 117 -20.50 8.64 -23.87
C LEU A 117 -19.10 8.33 -24.42
N ALA A 118 -18.80 8.70 -25.65
CA ALA A 118 -17.46 8.51 -26.23
C ALA A 118 -16.39 9.29 -25.45
N LEU A 119 -16.68 10.56 -25.11
CA LEU A 119 -15.78 11.40 -24.32
C LEU A 119 -15.58 10.86 -22.88
N SER A 120 -16.59 10.22 -22.29
CA SER A 120 -16.47 9.60 -20.97
C SER A 120 -15.37 8.53 -20.92
N VAL A 121 -15.11 7.83 -22.03
CA VAL A 121 -14.05 6.83 -22.13
C VAL A 121 -12.74 7.46 -22.61
N ALA A 122 -12.81 8.35 -23.62
CA ALA A 122 -11.62 8.95 -24.23
C ALA A 122 -10.81 9.80 -23.24
N LEU A 123 -11.47 10.59 -22.38
CA LEU A 123 -10.78 11.51 -21.48
C LEU A 123 -9.89 10.80 -20.43
N PRO A 124 -10.36 9.80 -19.67
CA PRO A 124 -9.48 9.05 -18.76
C PRO A 124 -8.34 8.32 -19.49
N VAL A 125 -8.60 7.75 -20.67
CA VAL A 125 -7.57 7.06 -21.46
C VAL A 125 -6.49 8.04 -21.92
N ALA A 126 -6.87 9.20 -22.44
CA ALA A 126 -5.94 10.26 -22.82
C ALA A 126 -5.15 10.75 -21.60
N ALA A 127 -5.83 11.05 -20.49
CA ALA A 127 -5.16 11.46 -19.25
C ALA A 127 -4.13 10.41 -18.77
N TRP A 128 -4.47 9.12 -18.88
CA TRP A 128 -3.57 8.03 -18.51
C TRP A 128 -2.35 7.99 -19.41
N MET A 129 -2.57 8.04 -20.72
CA MET A 129 -1.50 7.99 -21.72
C MET A 129 -0.52 9.17 -21.61
N TYR A 130 -1.02 10.39 -21.43
CA TYR A 130 -0.17 11.58 -21.43
C TYR A 130 0.50 11.87 -20.08
N PHE A 131 -0.16 11.55 -18.95
CA PHE A 131 0.32 11.95 -17.64
C PHE A 131 0.83 10.82 -16.74
N LEU A 132 0.31 9.58 -16.89
CA LEU A 132 0.65 8.48 -15.99
C LEU A 132 1.44 7.36 -16.64
N ARG A 133 1.29 7.16 -17.96
CA ARG A 133 1.98 6.10 -18.69
C ARG A 133 3.49 6.32 -18.58
N ASP A 134 4.16 5.29 -18.09
CA ASP A 134 5.61 5.18 -17.96
C ASP A 134 6.33 6.21 -17.08
N ARG A 135 5.58 7.06 -16.34
CA ARG A 135 6.15 8.12 -15.48
C ARG A 135 6.14 7.80 -13.99
N ALA A 136 5.49 6.70 -13.59
CA ALA A 136 5.32 6.32 -12.20
C ALA A 136 5.87 4.91 -11.94
N PRO A 137 6.42 4.63 -10.75
CA PRO A 137 6.73 3.26 -10.36
C PRO A 137 5.43 2.45 -10.35
N ARG A 138 5.46 1.28 -11.02
CA ARG A 138 4.30 0.39 -11.12
C ARG A 138 4.47 -0.79 -10.20
N VAL A 139 3.40 -1.13 -9.47
CA VAL A 139 3.39 -2.31 -8.62
C VAL A 139 3.07 -3.52 -9.47
N VAL A 140 4.03 -4.43 -9.62
CA VAL A 140 3.85 -5.67 -10.37
C VAL A 140 3.20 -6.73 -9.48
N ARG A 141 3.67 -6.84 -8.25
CA ARG A 141 3.18 -7.80 -7.25
C ARG A 141 3.44 -7.30 -5.84
N ILE A 142 2.53 -7.63 -4.92
CA ILE A 142 2.74 -7.46 -3.48
C ILE A 142 2.61 -8.84 -2.82
N ASP A 143 3.66 -9.27 -2.13
CA ASP A 143 3.69 -10.45 -1.28
C ASP A 143 3.71 -10.02 0.20
N LYS A 144 3.63 -10.98 1.13
CA LYS A 144 3.67 -10.67 2.57
C LYS A 144 5.02 -10.08 2.98
N GLU A 145 6.10 -10.51 2.31
CA GLU A 145 7.47 -10.18 2.69
C GLU A 145 8.11 -9.15 1.78
N ALA A 146 7.63 -9.01 0.54
CA ALA A 146 8.25 -8.15 -0.47
C ALA A 146 7.23 -7.52 -1.42
N ILE A 147 7.62 -6.39 -2.00
CA ILE A 147 6.93 -5.70 -3.08
C ILE A 147 7.82 -5.72 -4.32
N VAL A 148 7.24 -6.09 -5.46
CA VAL A 148 7.91 -6.04 -6.77
C VAL A 148 7.45 -4.76 -7.47
N LEU A 149 8.40 -3.84 -7.67
CA LEU A 149 8.17 -2.56 -8.32
C LEU A 149 8.86 -2.53 -9.68
N SER A 150 8.12 -2.15 -10.71
CA SER A 150 8.65 -1.79 -12.02
C SER A 150 9.07 -0.32 -11.98
N ILE A 151 10.37 -0.07 -12.10
CA ILE A 151 10.96 1.27 -11.96
C ILE A 151 11.25 1.84 -13.35
N PRO A 152 10.86 3.10 -13.64
CA PRO A 152 11.07 3.69 -14.97
C PRO A 152 12.56 3.93 -15.29
N ASN A 153 13.37 4.27 -14.28
CA ASN A 153 14.79 4.55 -14.45
C ASN A 153 15.67 3.33 -14.13
N ALA A 154 16.51 2.93 -15.09
CA ALA A 154 17.37 1.75 -14.94
C ALA A 154 18.50 1.93 -13.93
N GLU A 155 19.08 3.13 -13.81
CA GLU A 155 20.14 3.42 -12.84
C GLU A 155 19.61 3.32 -11.40
N ALA A 156 18.44 3.91 -11.13
CA ALA A 156 17.79 3.81 -9.82
C ALA A 156 17.45 2.35 -9.48
N ALA A 157 16.94 1.59 -10.45
CA ALA A 157 16.64 0.17 -10.28
C ALA A 157 17.91 -0.65 -9.98
N PHE A 158 18.99 -0.39 -10.71
CA PHE A 158 20.28 -1.03 -10.48
C PHE A 158 20.84 -0.67 -9.10
N GLY A 159 20.79 0.61 -8.69
CA GLY A 159 21.26 1.05 -7.38
C GLY A 159 20.51 0.39 -6.21
N ILE A 160 19.18 0.25 -6.31
CA ILE A 160 18.37 -0.45 -5.30
C ILE A 160 18.70 -1.95 -5.30
N THR A 161 18.79 -2.57 -6.48
CA THR A 161 19.07 -4.01 -6.61
C THR A 161 20.47 -4.34 -6.11
N HIS A 162 21.48 -3.56 -6.50
CA HIS A 162 22.86 -3.73 -6.06
C HIS A 162 22.97 -3.63 -4.55
N ARG A 163 22.30 -2.65 -3.91
CA ARG A 163 22.28 -2.54 -2.45
C ARG A 163 21.60 -3.74 -1.80
N ALA A 164 20.45 -4.16 -2.32
CA ALA A 164 19.73 -5.33 -1.81
C ALA A 164 20.53 -6.64 -1.97
N LEU A 165 21.42 -6.72 -2.97
CA LEU A 165 22.31 -7.87 -3.22
C LEU A 165 23.61 -7.79 -2.42
N SER A 166 24.23 -6.62 -2.28
CA SER A 166 25.45 -6.43 -1.47
C SER A 166 25.20 -6.84 -0.02
N ASP A 167 23.97 -6.62 0.47
CA ASP A 167 23.54 -7.08 1.79
C ASP A 167 23.62 -8.60 1.95
N ARG A 168 23.44 -9.37 0.87
CA ARG A 168 23.52 -10.85 0.93
C ARG A 168 24.95 -11.38 0.95
N TYR A 169 25.92 -10.63 0.44
CA TYR A 169 27.29 -11.14 0.23
C TYR A 169 28.23 -10.95 1.43
N THR A 170 27.80 -10.19 2.45
CA THR A 170 28.65 -9.95 3.64
C THR A 170 28.71 -11.12 4.62
N GLY A 171 28.13 -12.28 4.30
CA GLY A 171 28.13 -13.46 5.18
C GLY A 171 29.49 -14.16 5.33
N ASP A 172 30.38 -14.05 4.34
CA ASP A 172 31.61 -14.88 4.24
C ASP A 172 32.87 -14.03 3.94
N LEU A 173 33.03 -12.87 4.57
CA LEU A 173 34.30 -12.13 4.44
C LEU A 173 35.40 -12.87 5.24
N PRO A 174 36.54 -13.24 4.60
CA PRO A 174 37.67 -13.85 5.30
C PRO A 174 38.24 -12.90 6.36
N GLU A 175 38.73 -13.45 7.46
CA GLU A 175 39.34 -12.70 8.57
C GLU A 175 40.48 -11.80 8.04
N VAL A 176 40.42 -10.51 8.36
CA VAL A 176 41.47 -9.55 8.03
C VAL A 176 42.35 -9.35 9.25
N GLU A 177 43.61 -9.81 9.20
CA GLU A 177 44.68 -9.46 10.15
C GLU A 177 45.47 -8.25 9.61
N VAL A 178 45.71 -7.22 10.43
CA VAL A 178 46.69 -6.15 10.07
C VAL A 178 47.48 -5.66 11.29
N ASP A 179 48.76 -5.34 11.07
CA ASP A 179 49.87 -5.36 12.03
C ASP A 179 50.67 -4.03 12.11
N GLU A 180 51.98 -4.13 12.41
CA GLU A 180 52.80 -3.21 13.23
C GLU A 180 53.02 -1.78 12.71
N THR A 181 52.67 -1.42 11.47
CA THR A 181 53.05 -0.12 10.88
C THR A 181 51.92 0.82 10.45
N GLY A 182 50.66 0.54 10.76
CA GLY A 182 49.63 1.59 10.66
C GLY A 182 48.25 1.17 10.22
N ALA A 183 47.58 0.47 11.14
CA ALA A 183 46.13 0.42 11.36
C ALA A 183 45.33 -0.71 10.70
N PRO A 184 44.24 -1.17 11.35
CA PRO A 184 44.02 -1.37 12.79
C PRO A 184 44.08 -2.87 13.18
N ALA A 185 44.84 -3.20 14.25
CA ALA A 185 45.06 -4.57 14.75
C ALA A 185 43.83 -5.29 15.35
N ARG A 186 42.67 -4.62 15.40
CA ARG A 186 41.31 -5.13 15.58
C ARG A 186 40.42 -3.90 15.71
N ALA A 187 39.47 -3.70 14.80
CA ALA A 187 38.44 -2.68 15.01
C ALA A 187 37.69 -3.03 16.29
N VAL A 188 37.47 -2.06 17.18
CA VAL A 188 36.85 -2.31 18.50
C VAL A 188 35.43 -1.75 18.49
N CYS A 189 34.51 -2.43 19.18
CA CYS A 189 33.13 -1.98 19.27
C CYS A 189 33.03 -0.62 19.97
N SER A 190 32.28 0.32 19.38
CA SER A 190 32.07 1.65 19.95
C SER A 190 31.43 1.66 21.34
N ARG A 191 30.77 0.57 21.74
CA ARG A 191 30.14 0.42 23.06
C ARG A 191 30.92 -0.50 24.02
N HIS A 192 31.77 -1.38 23.47
CA HIS A 192 32.52 -2.37 24.23
C HIS A 192 33.99 -2.30 23.80
N PRO A 193 34.82 -1.46 24.46
CA PRO A 193 36.21 -1.22 24.08
C PRO A 193 37.12 -2.45 24.27
N ASP A 194 36.60 -3.51 24.90
CA ASP A 194 37.23 -4.79 25.13
C ASP A 194 36.88 -5.84 24.06
N ILE A 195 35.90 -5.58 23.20
CA ILE A 195 35.39 -6.56 22.22
C ILE A 195 35.71 -6.10 20.79
N VAL A 196 36.33 -7.00 20.03
CA VAL A 196 36.54 -6.83 18.59
C VAL A 196 35.20 -6.70 17.87
N ALA A 197 35.08 -5.67 17.05
CA ALA A 197 33.96 -5.47 16.17
C ALA A 197 34.10 -6.34 14.92
N ASN A 198 33.04 -7.07 14.59
CA ASN A 198 32.98 -7.90 13.38
C ASN A 198 32.21 -7.19 12.25
N TRP A 199 31.62 -6.03 12.55
CA TRP A 199 30.73 -5.32 11.66
C TRP A 199 30.91 -3.81 11.75
N VAL A 200 30.53 -3.13 10.67
CA VAL A 200 30.43 -1.67 10.62
C VAL A 200 28.96 -1.30 10.42
N CYS A 201 28.47 -0.37 11.23
CA CYS A 201 27.13 0.21 11.06
C CYS A 201 27.04 0.88 9.69
N THR A 202 26.20 0.37 8.79
CA THR A 202 26.07 0.93 7.43
C THR A 202 25.56 2.36 7.39
N ARG A 203 25.00 2.85 8.50
CA ARG A 203 24.47 4.21 8.59
C ARG A 203 25.48 5.23 9.10
N CYS A 204 26.14 4.95 10.22
CA CYS A 204 27.03 5.92 10.87
C CYS A 204 28.51 5.52 10.84
N GLY A 205 28.86 4.37 10.27
CA GLY A 205 30.24 3.88 10.22
C GLY A 205 30.79 3.37 11.55
N ALA A 206 29.99 3.34 12.62
CA ALA A 206 30.45 2.85 13.92
C ALA A 206 30.73 1.33 13.88
N PHE A 207 31.86 0.92 14.45
CA PHE A 207 32.23 -0.49 14.63
C PHE A 207 31.35 -1.17 15.69
N ILE A 208 30.82 -2.37 15.39
CA ILE A 208 29.84 -3.09 16.21
C ILE A 208 30.31 -4.54 16.46
N CYS A 209 30.25 -4.99 17.71
CA CYS A 209 30.46 -6.40 18.07
C CYS A 209 29.18 -7.24 17.87
N PRO A 210 29.28 -8.58 17.82
CA PRO A 210 28.11 -9.47 17.70
C PRO A 210 27.04 -9.30 18.80
N ARG A 211 27.38 -8.73 19.97
CA ARG A 211 26.40 -8.43 21.03
C ARG A 211 25.59 -7.16 20.79
N CYS A 212 26.11 -6.24 19.98
CA CYS A 212 25.48 -4.95 19.69
C CYS A 212 24.85 -4.88 18.30
N GLU A 213 25.02 -5.92 17.46
CA GLU A 213 24.40 -5.94 16.15
C GLU A 213 22.88 -6.06 16.27
N ASN A 214 22.15 -5.15 15.64
CA ASN A 214 20.71 -5.26 15.49
C ASN A 214 20.39 -5.33 14.00
N ARG A 215 19.58 -6.30 13.60
CA ARG A 215 19.23 -6.55 12.19
C ARG A 215 17.71 -6.63 12.04
N VAL A 216 17.21 -6.08 10.94
CA VAL A 216 15.77 -6.14 10.57
C VAL A 216 15.37 -7.56 10.20
N ARG A 217 16.28 -8.25 9.50
CA ARG A 217 16.21 -9.65 9.09
C ARG A 217 17.61 -10.23 9.19
N ARG A 218 17.73 -11.56 9.21
CA ARG A 218 19.01 -12.27 9.38
C ARG A 218 20.10 -11.80 8.39
N HIS A 219 19.72 -11.47 7.15
CA HIS A 219 20.63 -11.04 6.08
C HIS A 219 20.66 -9.50 5.86
N ALA A 220 19.97 -8.71 6.69
CA ALA A 220 20.06 -7.25 6.57
C ALA A 220 21.38 -6.77 7.18
N PRO A 221 21.91 -5.62 6.71
CA PRO A 221 23.09 -5.02 7.31
C PRO A 221 22.85 -4.69 8.78
N PRO A 222 23.86 -4.90 9.63
CA PRO A 222 23.73 -4.61 11.05
C PRO A 222 23.70 -3.10 11.30
N LEU A 223 22.81 -2.68 12.18
CA LEU A 223 22.76 -1.34 12.72
C LEU A 223 23.29 -1.34 14.16
N CYS A 224 24.02 -0.28 14.52
CA CYS A 224 24.42 -0.08 15.91
C CYS A 224 23.18 0.24 16.77
N PRO A 225 23.24 0.03 18.10
CA PRO A 225 22.08 0.25 18.98
C PRO A 225 21.43 1.63 18.86
N GLY A 226 22.23 2.70 18.73
CA GLY A 226 21.72 4.06 18.56
C GLY A 226 20.98 4.26 17.23
N CYS A 227 21.53 3.73 16.12
CA CYS A 227 20.86 3.78 14.82
C CYS A 227 19.60 2.91 14.79
N TRP A 228 19.61 1.78 15.50
CA TRP A 228 18.46 0.89 15.64
C TRP A 228 17.31 1.56 16.39
N GLU A 229 17.61 2.21 17.52
CA GLU A 229 16.60 2.96 18.26
C GLU A 229 16.04 4.13 17.43
N LEU A 230 16.91 4.87 16.74
CA LEU A 230 16.49 5.94 15.85
C LEU A 230 15.58 5.42 14.73
N ARG A 231 15.89 4.25 14.14
CA ARG A 231 15.02 3.56 13.19
C ARG A 231 13.66 3.21 13.82
N GLY A 232 13.64 2.65 15.03
CA GLY A 232 12.39 2.29 15.72
C GLY A 232 11.46 3.48 15.99
N ARG A 233 12.03 4.69 16.13
CA ARG A 233 11.26 5.95 16.30
C ARG A 233 10.77 6.55 14.98
N THR A 234 11.50 6.34 13.89
CA THR A 234 11.27 7.02 12.59
C THR A 234 10.54 6.13 11.59
N VAL A 235 10.81 4.83 11.59
CA VAL A 235 10.11 3.85 10.77
C VAL A 235 8.87 3.41 11.54
N PRO A 236 7.66 3.83 11.13
CA PRO A 236 6.46 3.30 11.74
C PRO A 236 6.51 1.79 11.58
N LYS A 237 6.30 1.05 12.68
CA LYS A 237 6.19 -0.42 12.63
C LYS A 237 5.28 -0.75 11.47
N PRO A 238 5.68 -1.64 10.54
CA PRO A 238 4.84 -2.00 9.42
C PRO A 238 3.50 -2.39 10.00
N VAL A 239 2.51 -1.54 9.80
CA VAL A 239 1.17 -1.74 10.35
C VAL A 239 0.67 -2.96 9.62
N GLY A 240 0.82 -4.12 10.24
CA GLY A 240 0.87 -5.40 9.54
C GLY A 240 -0.41 -5.60 8.75
N ASN A 241 -0.38 -5.37 7.44
CA ASN A 241 -1.55 -5.45 6.54
C ASN A 241 -2.87 -4.96 7.14
N GLU A 242 -2.84 -3.91 7.99
CA GLU A 242 -4.06 -3.17 8.31
C GLU A 242 -4.31 -2.27 7.10
N GLY A 243 -4.83 -2.89 6.04
CA GLY A 243 -5.65 -2.19 5.06
C GLY A 243 -6.78 -1.43 5.79
N PRO A 244 -7.58 -0.61 5.10
CA PRO A 244 -8.77 -0.02 5.72
C PRO A 244 -9.51 -1.17 6.39
N ASP A 245 -9.58 -1.18 7.72
CA ASP A 245 -9.89 -2.36 8.53
C ASP A 245 -11.01 -3.19 7.90
N LEU A 246 -10.65 -4.12 7.02
CA LEU A 246 -11.44 -5.29 6.71
C LEU A 246 -11.11 -6.31 7.80
N SER A 247 -10.84 -5.84 9.02
CA SER A 247 -11.13 -6.62 10.20
C SER A 247 -12.54 -7.14 10.02
N ALA A 248 -12.79 -8.38 10.39
CA ALA A 248 -14.08 -8.99 10.16
C ALA A 248 -15.21 -8.08 10.72
N ALA A 249 -14.95 -7.31 11.78
CA ALA A 249 -15.84 -6.28 12.32
C ALA A 249 -16.08 -5.08 11.37
N GLY A 250 -15.06 -4.60 10.65
CA GLY A 250 -15.24 -3.56 9.64
C GLY A 250 -16.01 -4.04 8.41
N ILE A 251 -15.81 -5.30 7.97
CA ILE A 251 -16.67 -5.91 6.94
C ILE A 251 -18.12 -5.96 7.41
N GLY A 252 -18.36 -6.44 8.63
CA GLY A 252 -19.70 -6.49 9.22
C GLY A 252 -20.38 -5.12 9.25
N LEU A 253 -19.65 -4.06 9.59
CA LEU A 253 -20.15 -2.69 9.57
C LEU A 253 -20.54 -2.22 8.15
N TRP A 254 -19.68 -2.46 7.14
CA TRP A 254 -19.97 -2.08 5.75
C TRP A 254 -21.16 -2.83 5.16
N VAL A 255 -21.27 -4.14 5.42
CA VAL A 255 -22.44 -4.92 4.99
C VAL A 255 -23.70 -4.43 5.72
N GLY A 256 -23.57 -4.04 6.99
CA GLY A 256 -24.65 -3.38 7.74
C GLY A 256 -25.11 -2.08 7.10
N LEU A 257 -24.18 -1.24 6.64
CA LEU A 257 -24.53 -0.01 5.92
C LEU A 257 -25.26 -0.30 4.59
N ILE A 258 -24.79 -1.28 3.81
CA ILE A 258 -25.44 -1.69 2.55
C ILE A 258 -26.84 -2.25 2.82
N SER A 259 -27.03 -2.95 3.95
CA SER A 259 -28.31 -3.55 4.32
C SER A 259 -29.43 -2.55 4.64
N VAL A 260 -29.09 -1.26 4.79
CA VAL A 260 -30.06 -0.14 4.92
C VAL A 260 -30.81 0.10 3.61
N ILE A 261 -30.26 -0.31 2.46
CA ILE A 261 -30.95 -0.24 1.17
C ILE A 261 -32.17 -1.18 1.22
N PRO A 262 -33.40 -0.66 1.08
CA PRO A 262 -34.60 -1.47 1.15
C PRO A 262 -34.60 -2.60 0.13
N MET A 263 -35.29 -3.71 0.46
CA MET A 263 -35.41 -4.92 -0.38
C MET A 263 -34.09 -5.70 -0.61
N CYS A 264 -32.96 -5.27 -0.05
CA CYS A 264 -31.70 -6.01 -0.12
C CYS A 264 -31.61 -7.13 0.93
N ILE A 265 -32.58 -8.06 0.93
CA ILE A 265 -32.70 -9.16 1.91
C ILE A 265 -31.40 -9.99 2.02
N PRO A 266 -30.69 -10.35 0.94
CA PRO A 266 -29.44 -11.09 1.05
C PRO A 266 -28.37 -10.35 1.86
N ALA A 267 -28.24 -9.03 1.68
CA ALA A 267 -27.28 -8.23 2.44
C ALA A 267 -27.65 -8.15 3.93
N GLN A 268 -28.95 -8.08 4.25
CA GLN A 268 -29.44 -8.09 5.63
C GLN A 268 -29.08 -9.41 6.34
N VAL A 269 -29.33 -10.56 5.70
CA VAL A 269 -28.99 -11.87 6.26
C VAL A 269 -27.47 -12.00 6.48
N VAL A 270 -26.67 -11.68 5.47
CA VAL A 270 -25.20 -11.74 5.57
C VAL A 270 -24.68 -10.80 6.65
N SER A 271 -25.24 -9.60 6.78
CA SER A 271 -24.86 -8.64 7.80
C SER A 271 -25.13 -9.14 9.22
N VAL A 272 -26.29 -9.72 9.49
CA VAL A 272 -26.63 -10.28 10.81
C VAL A 272 -25.63 -11.37 11.18
N VAL A 273 -25.36 -12.31 10.27
CA VAL A 273 -24.43 -13.42 10.52
C VAL A 273 -23.03 -12.91 10.81
N LEU A 274 -22.48 -12.06 9.94
CA LEU A 274 -21.13 -11.53 10.09
C LEU A 274 -20.97 -10.73 11.40
N ASN A 275 -21.90 -9.81 11.70
CA ASN A 275 -21.77 -9.01 12.91
C ASN A 275 -21.98 -9.83 14.20
N THR A 276 -22.85 -10.85 14.18
CA THR A 276 -23.05 -11.75 15.33
C THR A 276 -21.81 -12.59 15.61
N VAL A 277 -21.25 -13.23 14.57
CA VAL A 277 -20.00 -14.02 14.70
C VAL A 277 -18.86 -13.14 15.22
N ASN A 278 -18.74 -11.91 14.71
CA ASN A 278 -17.75 -10.95 15.20
C ASN A 278 -17.96 -10.55 16.65
N LEU A 279 -19.21 -10.36 17.09
CA LEU A 279 -19.52 -10.00 18.46
C LEU A 279 -19.17 -11.15 19.42
N VAL A 280 -19.45 -12.39 19.04
CA VAL A 280 -19.11 -13.58 19.82
C VAL A 280 -17.60 -13.78 19.89
N ARG A 281 -16.89 -13.67 18.76
CA ARG A 281 -15.44 -13.86 18.69
C ARG A 281 -14.67 -12.78 19.47
N ASN A 282 -15.19 -11.56 19.53
CA ASN A 282 -14.61 -10.45 20.31
C ASN A 282 -15.20 -10.33 21.73
N ARG A 283 -15.71 -11.43 22.31
CA ARG A 283 -16.17 -11.44 23.71
C ARG A 283 -15.02 -11.57 24.71
N HIS A 284 -13.81 -11.94 24.26
CA HIS A 284 -12.63 -12.08 25.12
C HIS A 284 -12.20 -10.71 25.68
N PRO A 285 -11.82 -10.62 26.97
CA PRO A 285 -11.38 -9.37 27.61
C PRO A 285 -10.18 -8.71 26.92
N ASP A 286 -9.32 -9.49 26.25
CA ASP A 286 -8.13 -8.99 25.54
C ASP A 286 -8.41 -8.46 24.13
N SER A 287 -9.65 -8.55 23.64
CA SER A 287 -9.99 -8.09 22.29
C SER A 287 -10.06 -6.55 22.21
N PRO A 288 -9.64 -5.93 21.09
CA PRO A 288 -9.69 -4.48 20.95
C PRO A 288 -11.13 -3.97 21.06
N GLN A 289 -11.41 -3.08 22.03
CA GLN A 289 -12.76 -2.52 22.24
C GLN A 289 -13.37 -1.91 20.96
N LEU A 290 -12.53 -1.39 20.06
CA LEU A 290 -12.93 -0.83 18.77
C LEU A 290 -13.69 -1.85 17.89
N ASN A 291 -13.25 -3.11 17.86
CA ASN A 291 -13.87 -4.15 17.02
C ASN A 291 -15.27 -4.51 17.52
N ARG A 292 -15.47 -4.53 18.85
CA ARG A 292 -16.77 -4.80 19.46
C ARG A 292 -17.78 -3.70 19.14
N ARG A 293 -17.38 -2.43 19.23
CA ARG A 293 -18.25 -1.28 18.89
C ARG A 293 -18.66 -1.30 17.41
N LYS A 294 -17.74 -1.64 16.51
CA LYS A 294 -18.02 -1.78 15.07
C LYS A 294 -19.07 -2.87 14.79
N ALA A 295 -18.96 -4.04 15.44
CA ALA A 295 -19.93 -5.13 15.26
C ALA A 295 -21.34 -4.77 15.78
N ILE A 296 -21.43 -4.07 16.93
CA ILE A 296 -22.71 -3.59 17.46
C ILE A 296 -23.34 -2.58 16.51
N ALA A 297 -22.56 -1.60 16.02
CA ALA A 297 -23.04 -0.63 15.05
C ALA A 297 -23.54 -1.29 13.76
N GLY A 298 -22.85 -2.32 13.26
CA GLY A 298 -23.29 -3.11 12.12
C GLY A 298 -24.63 -3.81 12.35
N LEU A 299 -24.86 -4.42 13.53
CA LEU A 299 -26.15 -5.01 13.89
C LEU A 299 -27.28 -3.97 13.93
N VAL A 300 -27.01 -2.80 14.52
CA VAL A 300 -28.00 -1.71 14.60
C VAL A 300 -28.40 -1.23 13.20
N LEU A 301 -27.43 -0.97 12.32
CA LEU A 301 -27.71 -0.58 10.93
C LEU A 301 -28.53 -1.64 10.19
N THR A 302 -28.24 -2.92 10.44
CA THR A 302 -29.00 -4.03 9.86
C THR A 302 -30.44 -4.07 10.35
N GLY A 303 -30.65 -3.85 11.64
CA GLY A 303 -31.99 -3.75 12.22
C GLY A 303 -32.80 -2.60 11.59
N ILE A 304 -32.17 -1.44 11.37
CA ILE A 304 -32.79 -0.30 10.68
C ILE A 304 -33.19 -0.68 9.24
N GLY A 305 -32.30 -1.35 8.50
CA GLY A 305 -32.60 -1.79 7.13
C GLY A 305 -33.76 -2.76 7.03
N VAL A 306 -33.86 -3.72 7.97
CA VAL A 306 -34.98 -4.65 8.07
C VAL A 306 -36.28 -3.91 8.37
N LEU A 307 -36.28 -2.99 9.34
CA LEU A 307 -37.46 -2.18 9.69
C LEU A 307 -37.95 -1.33 8.51
N LEU A 308 -37.04 -0.68 7.78
CA LEU A 308 -37.37 0.07 6.56
C LEU A 308 -37.98 -0.82 5.49
N THR A 309 -37.45 -2.02 5.30
CA THR A 309 -37.95 -2.99 4.32
C THR A 309 -39.37 -3.44 4.67
N VAL A 310 -39.65 -3.71 5.95
CA VAL A 310 -41.00 -4.07 6.43
C VAL A 310 -41.97 -2.89 6.28
N ALA A 311 -41.56 -1.68 6.65
CA ALA A 311 -42.40 -0.49 6.54
C ALA A 311 -42.79 -0.21 5.09
N LEU A 312 -41.83 -0.25 4.16
CA LEU A 312 -42.10 -0.05 2.73
C LEU A 312 -42.97 -1.16 2.13
N ARG A 313 -42.83 -2.40 2.61
CA ARG A 313 -43.70 -3.50 2.17
C ARG A 313 -45.15 -3.28 2.62
N ASN A 314 -45.37 -2.81 3.85
CA ASN A 314 -46.71 -2.55 4.37
C ASN A 314 -47.39 -1.33 3.73
N LEU A 315 -46.63 -0.37 3.19
CA LEU A 315 -47.19 0.78 2.46
C LEU A 315 -47.72 0.44 1.06
N HIS A 316 -47.34 -0.72 0.51
CA HIS A 316 -47.77 -1.19 -0.81
C HIS A 316 -48.90 -2.22 -0.77
N VAL A 317 -49.38 -2.58 0.43
CA VAL A 317 -50.53 -3.46 0.66
C VAL A 317 -51.73 -2.60 1.03
#